data_AF-A0A135ZAL8-F1
#
_entry.id   AF-A0A135ZAL8-F1
#
_cell.length_a   1.000
_cell.length_b   1.000
_cell.length_c   1.000
_cell.angle_alpha   90.00
_cell.angle_beta   90.00
_cell.angle_gamma   90.00
#
_symmetry.space_group_name_H-M   'P 1'
#
loop_
_entity.id
_entity.type
_entity.pdbx_description
1 polymer ?
#
loop_
_entity_poly.entity_id
_entity_poly.type
_entity_poly.pdbx_seq_one_letter_code
_entity_poly.pdbx_strand_id
1 'polypeptide(L)'
;MDIMKLCYEMAEKLRPYGEPYMSEFSKEFANDAIDAGEPSVAIDIYLVDAWLHKSAPKELLIEAYNLLEPYECGDIHDDIADDLGVPRKVHSPDE
;
A
#
# COMPACT_ATOMS: atom_id res chain seq x y z
N MET A 1 16.38 -4.28 11.61
CA MET A 1 15.76 -4.46 10.29
C MET A 1 15.42 -3.08 9.79
N ASP A 2 15.85 -2.72 8.58
CA ASP A 2 15.66 -1.37 8.05
C ASP A 2 14.23 -1.25 7.50
N ILE A 3 13.42 -0.33 8.04
CA ILE A 3 12.02 -0.13 7.64
C ILE A 3 11.94 0.21 6.15
N MET A 4 12.87 1.01 5.65
CA MET A 4 12.92 1.36 4.23
C MET A 4 13.10 0.12 3.35
N LYS A 5 14.00 -0.78 3.76
CA LYS A 5 14.23 -2.04 3.05
C LYS A 5 12.98 -2.92 3.05
N LEU A 6 12.26 -2.98 4.17
CA LEU A 6 10.98 -3.72 4.23
C LEU A 6 9.93 -3.13 3.29
N CYS A 7 9.85 -1.80 3.22
CA CYS A 7 8.90 -1.14 2.33
C CYS A 7 9.23 -1.42 0.86
N TYR A 8 10.51 -1.36 0.45
CA TYR A 8 10.91 -1.74 -0.90
C TYR A 8 10.56 -3.21 -1.22
N GLU A 9 10.89 -4.14 -0.32
CA GLU A 9 10.57 -5.55 -0.50
C GLU A 9 9.04 -5.79 -0.58
N MET A 10 8.24 -5.00 0.14
CA MET A 10 6.79 -5.08 0.08
C MET A 10 6.22 -4.53 -1.23
N ALA A 11 6.71 -3.37 -1.68
CA ALA A 11 6.30 -2.79 -2.96
C ALA A 11 6.53 -3.77 -4.12
N GLU A 12 7.71 -4.40 -4.16
CA GLU A 12 8.03 -5.44 -5.15
C GLU A 12 7.14 -6.69 -5.05
N LYS A 13 6.77 -7.11 -3.83
CA LYS A 13 5.85 -8.25 -3.63
C LYS A 13 4.43 -7.93 -4.08
N LEU A 14 3.96 -6.70 -3.88
CA LEU A 14 2.62 -6.26 -4.26
C LEU A 14 2.49 -5.96 -5.75
N ARG A 15 3.55 -5.45 -6.38
CA ARG A 15 3.61 -5.09 -7.80
C ARG A 15 2.89 -6.07 -8.74
N PRO A 16 3.16 -7.39 -8.74
CA PRO A 16 2.49 -8.33 -9.65
C PRO A 16 0.97 -8.46 -9.44
N TYR A 17 0.44 -8.01 -8.30
CA TYR A 17 -0.99 -8.05 -8.00
C TYR A 17 -1.70 -6.74 -8.31
N GLY A 18 -1.05 -5.60 -8.13
CA GLY A 18 -1.62 -4.27 -8.42
C GLY A 18 -1.38 -3.83 -9.86
N GLU A 19 -0.14 -3.90 -10.34
CA GLU A 19 0.30 -3.33 -11.63
C GLU A 19 -0.53 -3.76 -12.85
N PRO A 20 -0.99 -5.02 -12.99
CA PRO A 20 -1.79 -5.42 -14.14
C PRO A 20 -3.11 -4.66 -14.33
N TYR A 21 -3.64 -4.06 -13.25
CA TYR A 21 -4.92 -3.35 -13.26
C TYR A 21 -4.76 -1.82 -13.29
N MET A 22 -3.54 -1.35 -13.07
CA MET A 22 -3.20 0.07 -13.03
C MET A 22 -3.20 0.72 -14.41
N SER A 23 -3.59 2.00 -14.45
CA SER A 23 -3.34 2.84 -15.62
C SER A 23 -1.84 3.07 -15.82
N GLU A 24 -1.40 3.37 -17.04
CA GLU A 24 0.01 3.69 -17.30
C GLU A 24 0.51 4.84 -16.42
N PHE A 25 -0.33 5.85 -16.19
CA PHE A 25 -0.02 6.95 -15.27
C PHE A 25 0.24 6.46 -13.84
N SER A 26 -0.61 5.56 -13.32
CA SER A 26 -0.44 5.02 -11.97
C SER A 26 0.84 4.18 -11.86
N LYS A 27 1.22 3.45 -12.92
CA LYS A 27 2.46 2.65 -12.97
C LYS A 27 3.69 3.55 -12.95
N GLU A 28 3.71 4.59 -13.78
CA GLU A 28 4.77 5.59 -13.79
C GLU A 28 4.90 6.24 -12.43
N PHE A 29 3.77 6.65 -11.82
CA PHE A 29 3.78 7.28 -10.50
C PHE A 29 4.33 6.36 -9.39
N ALA A 30 3.97 5.07 -9.39
CA ALA A 30 4.51 4.11 -8.43
C ALA A 30 6.02 3.88 -8.61
N ASN A 31 6.50 3.86 -9.86
CA ASN A 31 7.94 3.73 -10.14
C ASN A 31 8.72 5.00 -9.76
N ASP A 32 8.18 6.18 -10.06
CA ASP A 32 8.77 7.46 -9.67
C ASP A 32 8.90 7.56 -8.14
N ALA A 33 7.89 7.09 -7.39
CA ALA A 33 7.94 7.03 -5.93
C ALA A 33 9.06 6.10 -5.41
N ILE A 34 9.23 4.93 -6.02
CA ILE A 34 10.33 4.00 -5.69
C ILE A 34 11.70 4.67 -5.91
N ASP A 35 11.87 5.32 -7.07
CA ASP A 35 13.11 6.00 -7.45
C ASP A 35 13.40 7.24 -6.58
N ALA A 36 12.35 7.92 -6.10
CA ALA A 36 12.44 9.06 -5.20
C ALA A 36 12.79 8.67 -3.75
N GLY A 37 12.77 7.38 -3.40
CA GLY A 37 12.99 6.96 -2.01
C GLY A 37 11.71 6.88 -1.17
N GLU A 38 10.54 6.79 -1.81
CA GLU A 38 9.22 6.78 -1.16
C GLU A 38 8.47 5.45 -1.42
N PRO A 39 9.03 4.29 -1.00
CA PRO A 39 8.42 3.00 -1.25
C PRO A 39 7.06 2.81 -0.55
N SER A 40 6.75 3.56 0.51
CA SER A 40 5.43 3.52 1.16
C SER A 40 4.33 4.06 0.24
N VAL A 41 4.62 5.11 -0.54
CA VAL A 41 3.71 5.62 -1.58
C VAL A 41 3.48 4.57 -2.66
N ALA A 42 4.52 3.85 -3.07
CA ALA A 42 4.36 2.74 -4.01
C ALA A 42 3.54 1.58 -3.43
N ILE A 43 3.71 1.26 -2.14
CA ILE A 43 2.88 0.27 -1.43
C ILE A 43 1.42 0.70 -1.46
N ASP A 44 1.11 1.96 -1.13
CA ASP A 44 -0.26 2.50 -1.14
C ASP A 44 -0.93 2.24 -2.50
N ILE A 45 -0.28 2.67 -3.58
CA ILE A 45 -0.81 2.52 -4.93
C ILE A 45 -1.06 1.05 -5.26
N TYR A 46 -0.06 0.18 -5.09
CA TYR A 46 -0.22 -1.24 -5.41
C TYR A 46 -1.24 -1.94 -4.50
N LEU A 47 -1.33 -1.54 -3.22
CA LEU A 47 -2.27 -2.09 -2.25
C LEU A 47 -3.71 -1.81 -2.66
N VAL A 48 -4.01 -0.56 -3.03
CA VAL A 48 -5.35 -0.12 -3.44
C VAL A 48 -5.82 -0.92 -4.65
N ASP A 49 -5.01 -1.00 -5.71
CA ASP A 49 -5.34 -1.75 -6.92
C ASP A 49 -5.45 -3.27 -6.65
N ALA A 50 -4.53 -3.84 -5.87
CA ALA A 50 -4.57 -5.26 -5.54
C ALA A 50 -5.80 -5.64 -4.71
N TRP A 51 -6.22 -4.78 -3.77
CA TRP A 51 -7.42 -4.97 -2.98
C TRP A 51 -8.68 -4.83 -3.83
N LEU A 52 -8.79 -3.74 -4.61
CA LEU A 52 -9.96 -3.45 -5.44
C LEU A 52 -10.26 -4.60 -6.42
N HIS A 53 -9.20 -5.19 -6.99
CA HIS A 53 -9.30 -6.29 -7.94
C HIS A 53 -9.28 -7.68 -7.29
N LYS A 54 -9.17 -7.77 -5.96
CA LYS A 54 -9.09 -9.03 -5.19
C LYS A 54 -8.03 -9.97 -5.75
N SER A 55 -6.91 -9.41 -6.19
CA SER A 55 -5.87 -10.13 -6.93
C SER A 55 -4.79 -10.71 -6.01
N ALA A 56 -4.60 -10.14 -4.83
CA ALA A 56 -3.62 -10.57 -3.84
C ALA A 56 -4.21 -11.42 -2.70
N PRO A 57 -3.42 -12.30 -2.06
CA PRO A 57 -3.79 -12.97 -0.81
C PRO A 57 -4.05 -11.97 0.32
N LYS A 58 -5.04 -12.29 1.17
CA LYS A 58 -5.44 -11.45 2.32
C LYS A 58 -4.27 -11.14 3.26
N GLU A 59 -3.44 -12.13 3.55
CA GLU A 59 -2.28 -11.98 4.44
C GLU A 59 -1.28 -10.96 3.90
N LEU A 60 -1.04 -10.96 2.59
CA LEU A 60 -0.15 -10.00 1.94
C LEU A 60 -0.71 -8.58 2.01
N LEU A 61 -2.02 -8.41 1.79
CA LEU A 61 -2.69 -7.12 1.91
C LEU A 61 -2.61 -6.58 3.35
N ILE A 62 -2.75 -7.44 4.37
CA ILE A 62 -2.58 -7.07 5.78
C ILE A 62 -1.15 -6.64 6.08
N GLU A 63 -0.15 -7.40 5.62
CA GLU A 63 1.26 -7.06 5.82
C GLU A 63 1.60 -5.71 5.18
N ALA A 64 1.13 -5.46 3.97
CA ALA A 64 1.31 -4.20 3.27
C ALA A 64 0.61 -3.04 3.97
N TYR A 65 -0.67 -3.20 4.33
CA TYR A 65 -1.43 -2.20 5.06
C TYR A 65 -0.70 -1.81 6.36
N ASN A 66 -0.17 -2.79 7.08
CA ASN A 66 0.53 -2.56 8.35
C ASN A 66 1.81 -1.73 8.20
N LEU A 67 2.44 -1.69 7.01
CA LEU A 67 3.63 -0.89 6.74
C LEU A 67 3.35 0.59 6.42
N LEU A 68 2.11 0.96 6.08
CA LEU A 68 1.74 2.36 5.84
C LEU A 68 1.71 3.17 7.15
N GLU A 69 1.96 4.46 7.13
CA GLU A 69 1.73 5.32 8.29
C GLU A 69 0.29 5.88 8.29
N PRO A 70 -0.27 6.27 9.45
CA PRO A 70 -1.63 6.83 9.49
C PRO A 70 -1.83 8.04 8.57
N TYR A 71 -0.78 8.84 8.35
CA TYR A 71 -0.83 9.99 7.44
C TYR A 71 -0.89 9.66 5.95
N GLU A 72 -0.60 8.41 5.61
CA GLU A 72 -0.71 7.87 4.26
C GLU A 72 -2.09 7.25 4.03
N CYS A 73 -2.89 7.10 5.09
CA CYS A 73 -4.18 6.42 5.06
C CYS A 73 -5.35 7.43 5.00
N GLY A 74 -6.18 7.30 3.96
CA GLY A 74 -7.45 8.02 3.81
C GLY A 74 -8.66 7.08 3.85
N ASP A 75 -9.81 7.56 3.36
CA ASP A 75 -11.08 6.82 3.42
C ASP A 75 -11.01 5.42 2.77
N ILE A 76 -10.24 5.27 1.68
CA ILE A 76 -10.05 3.97 1.01
C ILE A 76 -9.35 2.96 1.94
N HIS A 77 -8.44 3.42 2.78
CA HIS A 77 -7.68 2.58 3.71
C HIS A 77 -8.55 2.12 4.88
N ASP A 78 -9.58 2.89 5.24
CA ASP A 78 -10.59 2.46 6.20
C ASP A 78 -11.43 1.31 5.64
N ASP A 79 -11.83 1.39 4.36
CA ASP A 79 -12.56 0.31 3.68
C ASP A 79 -11.69 -0.96 3.55
N ILE A 80 -10.41 -0.80 3.21
CA ILE A 80 -9.42 -1.89 3.19
C ILE A 80 -9.32 -2.52 4.58
N ALA A 81 -9.16 -1.71 5.63
CA ALA A 81 -9.02 -2.22 6.99
C ALA A 81 -10.24 -3.02 7.46
N ASP A 82 -11.43 -2.52 7.17
CA ASP A 82 -12.70 -3.18 7.49
C ASP A 82 -12.84 -4.52 6.76
N ASP A 83 -12.53 -4.58 5.46
CA ASP A 83 -12.60 -5.81 4.65
C ASP A 83 -11.55 -6.84 5.10
N LEU A 84 -10.35 -6.37 5.44
CA LEU A 84 -9.28 -7.20 5.98
C LEU A 84 -9.54 -7.62 7.44
N GLY A 85 -10.42 -6.94 8.16
CA GLY A 85 -10.71 -7.19 9.58
C GLY A 85 -9.54 -6.78 10.49
N VAL A 86 -8.83 -5.72 10.12
CA VAL A 86 -7.71 -5.14 10.89
C VAL A 86 -8.08 -3.76 11.43
N PRO A 87 -7.41 -3.26 12.48
CA PRO A 87 -7.67 -1.92 12.99
C PRO A 87 -7.38 -0.84 11.94
N ARG A 88 -8.30 0.12 11.81
CA ARG A 88 -8.10 1.33 11.00
C ARG A 88 -6.95 2.17 11.53
N LYS A 89 -6.21 2.81 10.62
CA LYS A 89 -5.13 3.74 10.93
C LYS A 89 -5.69 5.14 11.10
N VAL A 90 -6.15 5.42 12.31
CA VAL A 90 -6.62 6.76 12.68
C VAL A 90 -5.44 7.67 12.98
N HIS A 91 -5.46 8.87 12.42
CA HIS A 91 -4.63 9.95 12.92
C HIS A 91 -5.03 10.31 14.34
N SER A 92 -4.09 10.29 15.28
CA SER A 92 -4.28 11.03 16.54
C SER A 92 -4.43 12.51 16.18
N PRO A 93 -5.52 13.19 16.60
CA PRO A 93 -5.68 14.63 16.37
C PRO A 93 -4.63 15.51 17.05
N ASP A 94 -3.75 14.92 17.86
CA ASP A 94 -2.83 15.59 18.77
C ASP A 94 -1.38 15.13 18.55
N GLU A 95 -0.70 15.70 17.55
CA GLU A 95 0.74 16.02 17.57
C GLU A 95 1.01 17.34 16.84
#